data_AF-W7M975-F1
#
_entry.id   AF-W7M975-F1
#
_cell.length_a   1.000
_cell.length_b   1.000
_cell.length_c   1.000
_cell.angle_alpha   90.00
_cell.angle_beta   90.00
_cell.angle_gamma   90.00
#
_symmetry.space_group_name_H-M   'P 1'
#
loop_
_entity.id
_entity.type
_entity.pdbx_description
1 polymer ?
#
loop_
_entity_poly.entity_id
_entity_poly.type
_entity_poly.pdbx_seq_one_letter_code
_entity_poly.pdbx_strand_id
1 'polypeptide(L)'
;MAIVGSSTLSYFYPTLVKGLGYESTAAQYMTIPIFGVAFVATALTGYFADKKSQWRGVILCAWMSIAMLCAIIICVVYNFTARCALLVIMAAALWASSGLSLSYASTTFGSMPNETRAISLAFVNAMGNPAQIYGAYLFPASEKPKYLKGYGVIRGLCFTGAVSYILLHIFLEGKTRFGVIMTLRKVLSPATAKALLGAGYTVRVEESPDRIYKIDEFRDVGAEIVPAGSWVNAPKEDIILGLKEIEANGTPLLHTYIHFAHVFKKQSGWATELSRFANAGGLLYDLEFLTDQDGRRVAAFGYWAGYAGTALALLSWAHQLLNPGVPQGPVPVFDSASALTELVKGKVDAARSANHGALPRLIVIGALGRCGKGAIAAAEAIGVSDILKWDIAETSKGGPFPEVASSDIFVNCVYLGSNKIPPFTTFEALSGPGRRLRVICDVSCDPNSENNPVPVYSSYSSFENPTVPASEHIDGPELRIIAIDHLPTMVARESSDEYSSLLLPSLLTLDRRDTEGVWQRAERIFREKVAELP
;
A
#
# COMPACT_ATOMS: atom_id res chain seq x y z
N MET A 1 17.09 18.11 -30.68
CA MET A 1 17.36 18.98 -31.84
C MET A 1 16.72 20.35 -31.75
N ALA A 2 15.40 20.45 -31.54
CA ALA A 2 14.68 21.73 -31.44
C ALA A 2 15.36 22.76 -30.52
N ILE A 3 15.61 22.40 -29.26
CA ILE A 3 16.23 23.28 -28.26
C ILE A 3 17.65 23.69 -28.66
N VAL A 4 18.53 22.73 -28.96
CA VAL A 4 19.94 23.00 -29.32
C VAL A 4 20.02 23.88 -30.57
N GLY A 5 19.15 23.63 -31.56
CA GLY A 5 19.07 24.45 -32.76
C GLY A 5 18.65 25.88 -32.51
N SER A 6 17.66 26.11 -31.64
CA SER A 6 17.29 27.46 -31.23
C SER A 6 18.37 28.17 -30.38
N SER A 7 19.17 27.42 -29.61
CA SER A 7 20.25 27.97 -28.77
C SER A 7 21.48 28.46 -29.57
N THR A 8 21.57 28.15 -30.87
CA THR A 8 22.59 28.69 -31.79
C THR A 8 22.56 30.21 -31.91
N LEU A 9 21.45 30.84 -31.50
CA LEU A 9 21.33 32.29 -31.33
C LEU A 9 22.47 32.89 -30.48
N SER A 10 23.02 32.12 -29.55
CA SER A 10 24.12 32.54 -28.67
C SER A 10 25.37 32.98 -29.42
N TYR A 11 25.66 32.43 -30.59
CA TYR A 11 26.77 32.86 -31.44
C TYR A 11 26.57 34.26 -32.02
N PHE A 12 25.30 34.66 -32.16
CA PHE A 12 24.93 35.90 -32.81
C PHE A 12 24.57 37.00 -31.81
N TYR A 13 24.60 36.77 -30.49
CA TYR A 13 24.28 37.83 -29.52
C TYR A 13 25.11 39.11 -29.75
N PRO A 14 26.44 39.06 -29.92
CA PRO A 14 27.21 40.29 -30.19
C PRO A 14 26.82 40.95 -31.51
N THR A 15 26.46 40.15 -32.53
CA THR A 15 26.08 40.66 -33.86
C THR A 15 24.70 41.28 -33.85
N LEU A 16 23.76 40.66 -33.14
CA LEU A 16 22.40 41.15 -32.93
C LEU A 16 22.43 42.44 -32.10
N VAL A 17 23.25 42.50 -31.05
CA VAL A 17 23.41 43.72 -30.25
C VAL A 17 24.16 44.82 -30.99
N LYS A 18 25.17 44.49 -31.82
CA LYS A 18 25.82 45.46 -32.71
C LYS A 18 24.85 46.01 -33.76
N GLY A 19 23.93 45.18 -34.26
CA GLY A 19 22.82 45.60 -35.13
C GLY A 19 21.81 46.55 -34.45
N LEU A 20 21.89 46.72 -33.13
CA LEU A 20 21.05 47.59 -32.32
C LEU A 20 21.71 48.95 -31.97
N GLY A 21 22.87 49.28 -32.57
CA GLY A 21 23.48 50.62 -32.49
C GLY A 21 24.67 50.77 -31.53
N TYR A 22 25.15 49.69 -30.92
CA TYR A 22 26.30 49.70 -30.01
C TYR A 22 27.63 49.45 -30.74
N GLU A 23 28.71 50.15 -30.36
CA GLU A 23 30.07 49.88 -30.84
C GLU A 23 30.56 48.47 -30.45
N SER A 24 31.55 47.94 -31.17
CA SER A 24 31.97 46.52 -31.07
C SER A 24 32.34 46.06 -29.66
N THR A 25 32.99 46.91 -28.85
CA THR A 25 33.34 46.61 -27.45
C THR A 25 32.11 46.68 -26.54
N ALA A 26 31.26 47.69 -26.69
CA ALA A 26 30.03 47.83 -25.91
C ALA A 26 29.01 46.70 -26.16
N ALA A 27 28.90 46.22 -27.41
CA ALA A 27 28.02 45.12 -27.78
C ALA A 27 28.37 43.80 -27.07
N GLN A 28 29.65 43.59 -26.74
CA GLN A 28 30.10 42.39 -26.04
C GLN A 28 29.76 42.44 -24.55
N TYR A 29 29.89 43.61 -23.91
CA TYR A 29 29.45 43.80 -22.52
C TYR A 29 27.94 43.60 -22.33
N MET A 30 27.14 43.99 -23.32
CA MET A 30 25.68 43.82 -23.31
C MET A 30 25.22 42.36 -23.38
N THR A 31 26.14 41.39 -23.55
CA THR A 31 25.83 39.96 -23.42
C THR A 31 25.80 39.48 -21.97
N ILE A 32 26.43 40.20 -21.04
CA ILE A 32 26.49 39.82 -19.62
C ILE A 32 25.09 39.72 -19.00
N PRO A 33 24.18 40.71 -19.17
CA PRO A 33 22.82 40.60 -18.63
C PRO A 33 22.02 39.43 -19.21
N ILE A 34 22.27 39.08 -20.49
CA ILE A 34 21.60 37.96 -21.16
C ILE A 34 21.92 36.65 -20.43
N PHE A 35 23.20 36.39 -20.17
CA PHE A 35 23.61 35.18 -19.45
C PHE A 35 23.28 35.22 -17.95
N GLY A 36 23.33 36.40 -17.32
CA GLY A 36 22.97 36.56 -15.90
C GLY A 36 21.52 36.19 -15.62
N VAL A 37 20.57 36.69 -16.42
CA VAL A 37 19.14 36.34 -16.28
C VAL A 37 18.91 34.87 -16.64
N ALA A 38 19.59 34.35 -17.66
CA ALA A 38 19.48 32.94 -18.04
C ALA A 38 19.93 32.00 -16.91
N PHE A 39 20.99 32.35 -16.18
CA PHE A 39 21.45 31.58 -15.02
C PHE A 39 20.38 31.52 -13.94
N VAL A 40 19.82 32.67 -13.53
CA VAL A 40 18.78 32.75 -12.48
C VAL A 40 17.53 31.98 -12.90
N ALA A 41 17.05 32.16 -14.14
CA ALA A 41 15.88 31.46 -14.66
C ALA A 41 16.09 29.93 -14.70
N THR A 42 17.28 29.48 -15.07
CA THR A 42 17.64 28.06 -15.09
C THR A 42 17.66 27.48 -13.69
N ALA A 43 18.27 28.17 -12.72
CA ALA A 43 18.33 27.74 -11.32
C ALA A 43 16.93 27.63 -10.69
N LEU A 44 16.08 28.64 -10.87
CA LEU A 44 14.70 28.64 -10.38
C LEU A 44 13.88 27.51 -11.03
N THR A 45 14.00 27.35 -12.35
CA THR A 45 13.30 26.30 -13.07
C THR A 45 13.74 24.92 -12.59
N GLY A 46 15.05 24.70 -12.38
CA GLY A 46 15.57 23.46 -11.81
C GLY A 46 14.98 23.16 -10.44
N TYR A 47 15.01 24.14 -9.53
CA TYR A 47 14.43 23.98 -8.19
C TYR A 47 12.94 23.60 -8.21
N PHE A 48 12.13 24.28 -9.03
CA PHE A 48 10.70 23.95 -9.16
C PHE A 48 10.46 22.60 -9.85
N ALA A 49 11.25 22.28 -10.88
CA ALA A 49 11.16 21.03 -11.63
C ALA A 49 11.57 19.81 -10.79
N ASP A 50 12.44 19.98 -9.80
CA ASP A 50 12.81 18.91 -8.86
C ASP A 50 11.72 18.68 -7.82
N LYS A 51 11.11 19.76 -7.29
CA LYS A 51 10.01 19.63 -6.33
C LYS A 51 8.72 19.07 -6.96
N LYS A 52 8.49 19.34 -8.25
CA LYS A 52 7.31 18.87 -9.01
C LYS A 52 7.71 18.13 -10.29
N SER A 53 8.37 16.97 -10.12
CA SER A 53 8.89 16.15 -11.23
C SER A 53 7.85 15.78 -12.30
N GLN A 54 6.58 15.59 -11.90
CA GLN A 54 5.48 15.25 -12.81
C GLN A 54 5.12 16.39 -13.80
N TRP A 55 5.44 17.65 -13.49
CA TRP A 55 5.11 18.82 -14.34
C TRP A 55 6.22 19.21 -15.32
N ARG A 56 7.34 18.47 -15.35
CA ARG A 56 8.53 18.81 -16.16
C ARG A 56 8.22 19.01 -17.64
N GLY A 57 7.36 18.16 -18.21
CA GLY A 57 6.92 18.28 -19.61
C GLY A 57 6.15 19.57 -19.90
N VAL A 58 5.26 19.98 -19.00
CA VAL A 58 4.49 21.23 -19.11
C VAL A 58 5.39 22.45 -18.96
N ILE A 59 6.33 22.41 -18.02
CA ILE A 59 7.32 23.50 -17.80
C ILE A 59 8.19 23.69 -19.05
N LEU A 60 8.65 22.60 -19.68
CA LEU A 60 9.39 22.66 -20.95
C LEU A 60 8.56 23.28 -22.08
N CYS A 61 7.29 22.88 -22.21
CA CYS A 61 6.37 23.44 -23.19
C CYS A 61 6.16 24.96 -22.98
N ALA A 62 6.01 25.40 -21.72
CA ALA A 62 5.85 26.80 -21.37
C ALA A 62 7.09 27.63 -21.77
N TRP A 63 8.30 27.17 -21.42
CA TRP A 63 9.53 27.86 -21.81
C TRP A 63 9.73 27.93 -23.32
N MET A 64 9.44 26.85 -24.05
CA MET A 64 9.50 26.84 -25.52
C MET A 64 8.48 27.81 -26.15
N SER A 65 7.28 27.90 -25.56
CA SER A 65 6.25 28.84 -26.00
C SER A 65 6.65 30.30 -25.75
N ILE A 66 7.25 30.60 -24.59
CA ILE A 66 7.79 31.94 -24.28
C ILE A 66 8.88 32.33 -25.28
N ALA A 67 9.82 31.43 -25.58
CA ALA A 67 10.88 31.67 -26.55
C ALA A 67 10.31 31.93 -27.96
N MET A 68 9.30 31.16 -28.37
CA MET A 68 8.60 31.34 -29.64
C MET A 68 7.91 32.71 -29.72
N LEU A 69 7.18 33.12 -28.68
CA LEU A 69 6.51 34.41 -28.63
C LEU A 69 7.52 35.58 -28.70
N CYS A 70 8.63 35.49 -27.98
CA CYS A 70 9.68 36.50 -28.04
C CYS A 70 10.27 36.63 -29.45
N ALA A 71 10.54 35.51 -30.13
CA ALA A 71 11.05 35.52 -31.52
C ALA A 71 10.07 36.20 -32.50
N ILE A 72 8.75 36.01 -32.30
CA ILE A 72 7.72 36.68 -33.12
C ILE A 72 7.70 38.18 -32.84
N ILE A 73 7.69 38.58 -31.56
CA ILE A 73 7.59 40.00 -31.17
C ILE A 73 8.83 40.78 -31.62
N ILE A 74 10.02 40.20 -31.55
CA ILE A 74 11.27 40.84 -32.02
C ILE A 74 11.19 41.22 -33.51
N CYS A 75 10.48 40.45 -34.33
CA CYS A 75 10.32 40.74 -35.76
C CYS A 75 9.40 41.95 -36.02
N VAL A 76 8.51 42.28 -35.08
CA VAL A 76 7.48 43.33 -35.23
C VAL A 76 7.89 44.64 -34.54
N VAL A 77 8.56 44.56 -33.39
CA VAL A 77 8.95 45.74 -32.60
C VAL A 77 10.16 46.44 -33.23
N TYR A 78 10.14 47.76 -33.33
CA TYR A 78 11.24 48.58 -33.87
C TYR A 78 12.05 49.32 -32.79
N ASN A 79 11.55 49.35 -31.54
CA ASN A 79 12.24 49.99 -30.43
C ASN A 79 13.47 49.16 -29.98
N PHE A 80 14.64 49.80 -29.93
CA PHE A 80 15.92 49.17 -29.61
C PHE A 80 15.98 48.57 -28.21
N THR A 81 15.53 49.32 -27.20
CA THR A 81 15.51 48.88 -25.79
C THR A 81 14.58 47.67 -25.61
N ALA A 82 13.43 47.69 -26.27
CA ALA A 82 12.47 46.58 -26.22
C ALA A 82 13.03 45.29 -26.85
N ARG A 83 13.77 45.39 -27.96
CA ARG A 83 14.42 44.22 -28.58
C ARG A 83 15.49 43.61 -27.69
N CYS A 84 16.31 44.42 -27.03
CA CYS A 84 17.30 43.93 -26.07
C CYS A 84 16.63 43.17 -24.91
N ALA A 85 15.55 43.72 -24.34
CA ALA A 85 14.82 43.06 -23.26
C ALA A 85 14.22 41.71 -23.71
N LEU A 86 13.63 41.66 -24.91
CA LEU A 86 13.07 40.43 -25.48
C LEU A 86 14.14 39.37 -25.77
N LEU A 87 15.34 39.78 -26.18
CA LEU A 87 16.48 38.89 -26.37
C LEU A 87 16.93 38.25 -25.04
N VAL A 88 16.93 39.01 -23.94
CA VAL A 88 17.24 38.49 -22.60
C VAL A 88 16.22 37.43 -22.17
N ILE A 89 14.91 37.70 -22.34
CA ILE A 89 13.86 36.75 -21.98
C ILE A 89 13.94 35.48 -22.85
N MET A 90 14.14 35.64 -24.15
CA MET A 90 14.25 34.51 -25.06
C MET A 90 15.47 33.64 -24.73
N ALA A 91 16.62 34.26 -24.45
CA ALA A 91 17.82 33.52 -24.04
C ALA A 91 17.58 32.74 -22.75
N ALA A 92 16.95 33.35 -21.75
CA ALA A 92 16.64 32.69 -20.49
C ALA A 92 15.75 31.47 -20.69
N ALA A 93 14.72 31.58 -21.54
CA ALA A 93 13.83 30.47 -21.87
C ALA A 93 14.56 29.31 -22.58
N LEU A 94 15.44 29.63 -23.53
CA LEU A 94 16.21 28.63 -24.28
C LEU A 94 17.20 27.87 -23.38
N TRP A 95 17.95 28.58 -22.54
CA TRP A 95 18.91 27.97 -21.62
C TRP A 95 18.23 27.13 -20.53
N ALA A 96 17.14 27.63 -19.93
CA ALA A 96 16.37 26.88 -18.95
C ALA A 96 15.79 25.58 -19.54
N SER A 97 15.31 25.63 -20.79
CA SER A 97 14.79 24.44 -21.48
C SER A 97 15.87 23.39 -21.79
N SER A 98 17.10 23.81 -22.08
CA SER A 98 18.22 22.91 -22.42
C SER A 98 18.57 21.98 -21.26
N GLY A 99 18.87 22.55 -20.08
CA GLY A 99 19.20 21.76 -18.89
C GLY A 99 18.06 20.85 -18.44
N LEU A 100 16.83 21.40 -18.45
CA LEU A 100 15.65 20.64 -18.05
C LEU A 100 15.35 19.48 -19.02
N SER A 101 15.57 19.66 -20.33
CA SER A 101 15.33 18.60 -21.32
C SER A 101 16.25 17.40 -21.16
N LEU A 102 17.52 17.63 -20.82
CA LEU A 102 18.50 16.56 -20.61
C LEU A 102 18.21 15.81 -19.30
N SER A 103 17.88 16.56 -18.24
CA SER A 103 17.40 15.98 -16.98
C SER A 103 16.15 15.15 -17.20
N TYR A 104 15.17 15.67 -17.96
CA TYR A 104 13.93 14.98 -18.25
C TYR A 104 14.17 13.67 -19.03
N ALA A 105 14.98 13.70 -20.09
CA ALA A 105 15.37 12.50 -20.84
C ALA A 105 16.06 11.46 -19.94
N SER A 106 16.97 11.89 -19.06
CA SER A 106 17.64 11.01 -18.11
C SER A 106 16.68 10.33 -17.14
N THR A 107 15.65 11.04 -16.68
CA THR A 107 14.61 10.44 -15.84
C THR A 107 13.65 9.54 -16.61
N THR A 108 13.31 9.87 -17.86
CA THR A 108 12.46 9.01 -18.70
C THR A 108 13.13 7.68 -19.03
N PHE A 109 14.45 7.66 -19.19
CA PHE A 109 15.23 6.43 -19.39
C PHE A 109 15.59 5.71 -18.08
N GLY A 110 15.05 6.14 -16.94
CA GLY A 110 15.40 5.60 -15.63
C GLY A 110 15.08 4.11 -15.46
N SER A 111 14.09 3.58 -16.18
CA SER A 111 13.70 2.15 -16.15
C SER A 111 14.54 1.26 -17.06
N MET A 112 15.42 1.82 -17.89
CA MET A 112 16.28 1.05 -18.78
C MET A 112 17.53 0.54 -18.03
N PRO A 113 18.11 -0.60 -18.45
CA PRO A 113 19.43 -1.04 -17.97
C PRO A 113 20.48 0.06 -18.11
N ASN A 114 21.46 0.10 -17.19
CA ASN A 114 22.44 1.19 -17.09
C ASN A 114 23.21 1.42 -18.41
N GLU A 115 23.56 0.35 -19.11
CA GLU A 115 24.27 0.36 -20.39
C GLU A 115 23.42 0.99 -21.49
N THR A 116 22.15 0.56 -21.59
CA THR A 116 21.20 1.08 -22.58
C THR A 116 20.85 2.55 -22.31
N ARG A 117 20.70 2.93 -21.03
CA ARG A 117 20.46 4.31 -20.62
C ARG A 117 21.64 5.21 -20.98
N ALA A 118 22.87 4.77 -20.74
CA ALA A 118 24.08 5.51 -21.09
C ALA A 118 24.18 5.76 -22.60
N ILE A 119 23.98 4.71 -23.41
CA ILE A 119 23.98 4.81 -24.88
C ILE A 119 22.86 5.74 -25.36
N SER A 120 21.66 5.64 -24.79
CA SER A 120 20.51 6.47 -25.17
C SER A 120 20.75 7.96 -24.87
N LEU A 121 21.32 8.29 -23.70
CA LEU A 121 21.66 9.67 -23.36
C LEU A 121 22.80 10.22 -24.24
N ALA A 122 23.81 9.40 -24.54
CA ALA A 122 24.86 9.77 -25.49
C ALA A 122 24.28 10.05 -26.87
N PHE A 123 23.33 9.23 -27.34
CA PHE A 123 22.64 9.40 -28.61
C PHE A 123 21.78 10.67 -28.65
N VAL A 124 21.05 10.99 -27.57
CA VAL A 124 20.28 12.24 -27.46
C VAL A 124 21.17 13.46 -27.63
N ASN A 125 22.34 13.46 -26.98
CA ASN A 125 23.31 14.55 -27.10
C ASN A 125 23.94 14.60 -28.51
N ALA A 126 24.31 13.44 -29.06
CA ALA A 126 24.87 13.32 -30.41
C ALA A 126 23.89 13.86 -31.47
N MET A 127 22.61 13.53 -31.37
CA MET A 127 21.56 14.03 -32.26
C MET A 127 21.31 15.54 -32.09
N GLY A 128 21.64 16.13 -30.94
CA GLY A 128 21.52 17.58 -30.73
C GLY A 128 22.53 18.40 -31.53
N ASN A 129 23.77 17.92 -31.65
CA ASN A 129 24.90 18.67 -32.19
C ASN A 129 24.88 18.99 -33.69
N PRO A 130 24.25 18.21 -34.59
CA PRO A 130 24.10 18.60 -36.00
C PRO A 130 23.40 19.96 -36.18
N ALA A 131 22.67 20.44 -35.16
CA ALA A 131 22.06 21.76 -35.19
C ALA A 131 23.08 22.92 -35.27
N GLN A 132 24.31 22.68 -34.84
CA GLN A 132 25.44 23.61 -34.95
C GLN A 132 25.81 23.92 -36.41
N ILE A 133 25.64 22.94 -37.32
CA ILE A 133 26.08 23.03 -38.72
C ILE A 133 25.28 24.11 -39.46
N TYR A 134 23.95 24.05 -39.39
CA TYR A 134 23.11 25.08 -40.00
C TYR A 134 23.04 26.35 -39.14
N GLY A 135 23.28 26.22 -37.82
CA GLY A 135 23.39 27.30 -36.83
C GLY A 135 24.18 28.50 -37.31
N ALA A 136 25.37 28.26 -37.85
CA ALA A 136 26.30 29.29 -38.32
C ALA A 136 25.77 30.17 -39.47
N TYR A 137 24.73 29.73 -40.19
CA TYR A 137 24.20 30.42 -41.36
C TYR A 137 22.84 31.09 -41.13
N LEU A 138 22.27 31.02 -39.91
CA LEU A 138 20.92 31.53 -39.62
C LEU A 138 20.79 33.07 -39.71
N PHE A 139 21.87 33.82 -39.48
CA PHE A 139 21.84 35.28 -39.38
C PHE A 139 22.75 35.97 -40.40
N PRO A 140 22.42 35.91 -41.71
CA PRO A 140 23.23 36.55 -42.75
C PRO A 140 23.23 38.08 -42.59
N ALA A 141 24.40 38.70 -42.83
CA ALA A 141 24.56 40.15 -42.67
C ALA A 141 23.69 40.98 -43.63
N SER A 142 23.27 40.39 -44.76
CA SER A 142 22.38 41.02 -45.75
C SER A 142 20.94 41.25 -45.25
N GLU A 143 20.53 40.60 -44.16
CA GLU A 143 19.18 40.73 -43.59
C GLU A 143 19.13 41.63 -42.34
N LYS A 144 20.21 42.36 -42.07
CA LYS A 144 20.22 43.42 -41.06
C LYS A 144 19.12 44.45 -41.35
N PRO A 145 18.42 44.97 -40.32
CA PRO A 145 18.47 44.64 -38.89
C PRO A 145 17.39 43.65 -38.43
N LYS A 146 16.58 43.07 -39.35
CA LYS A 146 15.42 42.25 -38.99
C LYS A 146 15.72 40.76 -38.86
N TYR A 147 16.67 40.24 -39.62
CA TYR A 147 17.09 38.83 -39.59
C TYR A 147 15.90 37.85 -39.62
N LEU A 148 14.96 38.09 -40.54
CA LEU A 148 13.67 37.38 -40.58
C LEU A 148 13.84 35.87 -40.78
N LYS A 149 14.85 35.43 -41.55
CA LYS A 149 15.14 34.00 -41.69
C LYS A 149 15.58 33.38 -40.36
N GLY A 150 16.48 34.04 -39.63
CA GLY A 150 17.00 33.59 -38.35
C GLY A 150 15.89 33.35 -37.33
N TYR A 151 15.09 34.39 -37.07
CA TYR A 151 13.95 34.29 -36.14
C TYR A 151 12.83 33.39 -36.67
N GLY A 152 12.66 33.29 -37.99
CA GLY A 152 11.70 32.39 -38.65
C GLY A 152 12.01 30.90 -38.45
N VAL A 153 13.29 30.53 -38.43
CA VAL A 153 13.71 29.15 -38.11
C VAL A 153 13.61 28.89 -36.61
N ILE A 154 14.04 29.84 -35.77
CA ILE A 154 13.95 29.70 -34.30
C ILE A 154 12.50 29.49 -33.85
N ARG A 155 11.53 30.27 -34.36
CA ARG A 155 10.11 30.06 -34.02
C ARG A 155 9.60 28.66 -34.41
N GLY A 156 10.04 28.14 -35.56
CA GLY A 156 9.64 26.80 -36.02
C GLY A 156 10.21 25.68 -35.15
N LEU A 157 11.48 25.82 -34.74
CA LEU A 157 12.13 24.90 -33.82
C LEU A 157 11.48 24.95 -32.43
N CYS A 158 11.19 26.14 -31.90
CA CYS A 158 10.49 26.28 -30.62
C CYS A 158 9.06 25.69 -30.67
N PHE A 159 8.32 25.92 -31.76
CA PHE A 159 6.98 25.35 -31.96
C PHE A 159 7.01 23.82 -31.98
N THR A 160 7.88 23.23 -32.82
CA THR A 160 8.05 21.77 -32.87
C THR A 160 8.48 21.19 -31.53
N GLY A 161 9.39 21.86 -30.81
CA GLY A 161 9.77 21.49 -29.44
C GLY A 161 8.58 21.49 -28.48
N ALA A 162 7.80 22.57 -28.43
CA ALA A 162 6.63 22.69 -27.57
C ALA A 162 5.61 21.56 -27.82
N VAL A 163 5.29 21.29 -29.09
CA VAL A 163 4.37 20.21 -29.48
C VAL A 163 4.93 18.83 -29.11
N SER A 164 6.22 18.58 -29.34
CA SER A 164 6.83 17.30 -28.96
C SER A 164 6.79 17.05 -27.45
N TYR A 165 7.08 18.06 -26.62
CA TYR A 165 7.09 17.88 -25.16
C TYR A 165 5.70 17.74 -24.56
N ILE A 166 4.67 18.42 -25.11
CA ILE A 166 3.30 18.23 -24.62
C ILE A 166 2.74 16.86 -25.00
N LEU A 167 3.02 16.38 -26.21
CA LEU A 167 2.65 15.03 -26.63
C LEU A 167 3.35 13.99 -25.75
N LEU A 168 4.66 14.13 -25.53
CA LEU A 168 5.41 13.24 -24.65
C LEU A 168 4.84 13.22 -23.23
N HIS A 169 4.44 14.37 -22.69
CA HIS A 169 3.80 14.46 -21.38
C HIS A 169 2.49 13.67 -21.33
N ILE A 170 1.59 13.87 -22.30
CA ILE A 170 0.31 13.14 -22.38
C ILE A 170 0.54 11.62 -22.51
N PHE A 171 1.49 11.20 -23.36
CA PHE A 171 1.79 9.78 -23.56
C PHE A 171 2.38 9.11 -22.30
N LEU A 172 3.21 9.83 -21.55
CA LEU A 172 3.82 9.31 -20.33
C LEU A 172 2.82 9.26 -19.16
N GLU A 173 1.94 10.26 -19.02
CA GLU A 173 0.84 10.23 -18.03
C GLU A 173 -0.15 9.09 -18.31
N GLY A 174 -0.36 8.73 -19.58
CA GLY A 174 -1.22 7.60 -19.96
C GLY A 174 -0.65 6.24 -19.56
N LYS A 175 0.67 6.07 -19.47
CA LYS A 175 1.32 4.78 -19.13
C LYS A 175 1.58 4.58 -17.64
N THR A 176 1.70 5.66 -16.87
CA THR A 176 1.97 5.59 -15.41
C THR A 176 0.73 5.33 -14.56
N ARG A 177 -0.48 5.40 -15.15
CA ARG A 177 -1.76 5.23 -14.42
C ARG A 177 -2.22 3.80 -14.19
N PHE A 178 -1.59 2.79 -14.79
CA PHE A 178 -2.06 1.42 -14.69
C PHE A 178 -1.22 0.63 -13.68
N GLY A 179 -1.58 0.74 -12.40
CA GLY A 179 -1.09 -0.20 -11.40
C GLY A 179 -1.60 -1.60 -11.76
N VAL A 180 -0.69 -2.53 -12.03
CA VAL A 180 -1.03 -3.94 -12.19
C VAL A 180 -0.94 -4.59 -10.81
N ILE A 181 -2.05 -5.14 -10.34
CA ILE A 181 -2.09 -5.91 -9.09
C ILE A 181 -2.17 -7.37 -9.49
N MET A 182 -1.15 -8.14 -9.12
CA MET A 182 -1.17 -9.57 -9.28
C MET A 182 -1.38 -10.26 -7.93
N THR A 183 -2.45 -11.04 -7.83
CA THR A 183 -2.85 -11.60 -6.55
C THR A 183 -2.37 -13.03 -6.36
N LEU A 184 -1.65 -13.25 -5.27
CA LEU A 184 -1.45 -14.53 -4.63
C LEU A 184 -2.61 -14.80 -3.66
N ARG A 185 -3.04 -16.07 -3.61
CA ARG A 185 -4.03 -16.67 -2.71
C ARG A 185 -4.67 -15.74 -1.63
N LYS A 186 -6.02 -15.69 -1.64
CA LYS A 186 -6.94 -15.39 -0.50
C LYS A 186 -7.05 -13.95 0.05
N VAL A 187 -6.39 -12.92 -0.50
CA VAL A 187 -6.59 -11.52 -0.02
C VAL A 187 -7.74 -10.78 -0.69
N LEU A 188 -7.89 -10.99 -1.99
CA LEU A 188 -8.80 -10.21 -2.80
C LEU A 188 -10.11 -10.98 -2.99
N SER A 189 -11.25 -10.35 -2.69
CA SER A 189 -12.55 -10.89 -3.10
C SER A 189 -12.91 -10.45 -4.52
N PRO A 190 -13.81 -11.17 -5.22
CA PRO A 190 -14.30 -10.75 -6.54
C PRO A 190 -14.89 -9.33 -6.52
N ALA A 191 -15.57 -8.94 -5.43
CA ALA A 191 -16.13 -7.60 -5.26
C ALA A 191 -15.03 -6.52 -5.20
N THR A 192 -13.97 -6.76 -4.42
CA THR A 192 -12.82 -5.84 -4.34
C THR A 192 -12.05 -5.78 -5.66
N ALA A 193 -11.88 -6.92 -6.35
CA ALA A 193 -11.28 -6.97 -7.67
C ALA A 193 -12.06 -6.11 -8.67
N LYS A 194 -13.39 -6.22 -8.69
CA LYS A 194 -14.27 -5.39 -9.50
C LYS A 194 -14.11 -3.90 -9.20
N ALA A 195 -13.99 -3.53 -7.92
CA ALA A 195 -13.80 -2.14 -7.52
C ALA A 195 -12.45 -1.59 -8.01
N LEU A 196 -11.38 -2.38 -7.94
CA LEU A 196 -10.07 -2.02 -8.47
C LEU A 196 -10.08 -1.87 -9.99
N LEU A 197 -10.70 -2.81 -10.71
CA LEU A 197 -10.90 -2.72 -12.16
C LEU A 197 -11.68 -1.43 -12.53
N GLY A 198 -12.75 -1.13 -11.78
CA GLY A 198 -13.53 0.10 -11.95
C GLY A 198 -12.75 1.40 -11.67
N ALA A 199 -11.72 1.34 -10.83
CA ALA A 199 -10.80 2.44 -10.58
C ALA A 199 -9.65 2.53 -11.60
N GLY A 200 -9.61 1.64 -12.59
CA GLY A 200 -8.63 1.65 -13.68
C GLY A 200 -7.37 0.82 -13.43
N TYR A 201 -7.32 0.02 -12.36
CA TYR A 201 -6.24 -0.95 -12.14
C TYR A 201 -6.39 -2.15 -13.07
N THR A 202 -5.27 -2.73 -13.48
CA THR A 202 -5.27 -4.06 -14.11
C THR A 202 -5.15 -5.10 -13.01
N VAL A 203 -6.10 -6.02 -12.91
CA VAL A 203 -6.09 -7.06 -11.87
C VAL A 203 -5.84 -8.42 -12.52
N ARG A 204 -4.70 -9.02 -12.17
CA ARG A 204 -4.34 -10.40 -12.56
C ARG A 204 -4.49 -11.32 -11.37
N VAL A 205 -5.16 -12.44 -11.61
CA VAL A 205 -5.50 -13.40 -10.55
C VAL A 205 -4.94 -14.75 -10.94
N GLU A 206 -4.05 -15.28 -10.10
CA GLU A 206 -3.50 -16.61 -10.33
C GLU A 206 -4.56 -17.70 -10.13
N GLU A 207 -4.52 -18.76 -10.92
CA GLU A 207 -5.28 -19.98 -10.66
C GLU A 207 -4.81 -20.61 -9.33
N SER A 208 -5.75 -21.05 -8.51
CA SER A 208 -5.43 -21.70 -7.23
C SER A 208 -6.53 -22.68 -6.83
N PRO A 209 -6.21 -23.97 -6.64
CA PRO A 209 -7.19 -24.97 -6.20
C PRO A 209 -7.63 -24.76 -4.75
N ASP A 210 -6.80 -24.11 -3.93
CA ASP A 210 -7.01 -23.97 -2.48
C ASP A 210 -7.83 -22.72 -2.09
N ARG A 211 -8.44 -22.02 -3.06
CA ARG A 211 -9.16 -20.76 -2.84
C ARG A 211 -10.64 -21.00 -2.52
N ILE A 212 -11.17 -20.21 -1.59
CA ILE A 212 -12.60 -20.23 -1.23
C ILE A 212 -13.51 -19.70 -2.35
N TYR A 213 -13.05 -18.69 -3.07
CA TYR A 213 -13.71 -18.15 -4.27
C TYR A 213 -13.39 -19.01 -5.49
N LYS A 214 -14.40 -19.28 -6.31
CA LYS A 214 -14.21 -19.93 -7.60
C LYS A 214 -13.47 -18.99 -8.55
N ILE A 215 -12.62 -19.54 -9.40
CA ILE A 215 -11.86 -18.72 -10.37
C ILE A 215 -12.78 -17.99 -11.34
N ASP A 216 -13.92 -18.59 -11.68
CA ASP A 216 -14.93 -18.02 -12.56
C ASP A 216 -15.51 -16.72 -12.00
N GLU A 217 -15.63 -16.58 -10.67
CA GLU A 217 -16.11 -15.35 -10.03
C GLU A 217 -15.18 -14.15 -10.34
N PHE A 218 -13.87 -14.40 -10.49
CA PHE A 218 -12.91 -13.36 -10.89
C PHE A 218 -12.98 -13.08 -12.39
N ARG A 219 -13.20 -14.11 -13.21
CA ARG A 219 -13.36 -13.95 -14.67
C ARG A 219 -14.62 -13.13 -14.98
N ASP A 220 -15.71 -13.37 -14.26
CA ASP A 220 -16.99 -12.69 -14.43
C ASP A 220 -16.93 -11.19 -14.10
N VAL A 221 -16.01 -10.78 -13.21
CA VAL A 221 -15.78 -9.36 -12.91
C VAL A 221 -14.75 -8.69 -13.82
N GLY A 222 -14.14 -9.45 -14.75
CA GLY A 222 -13.18 -8.94 -15.74
C GLY A 222 -11.72 -9.00 -15.31
N ALA A 223 -11.37 -9.77 -14.28
CA ALA A 223 -9.97 -9.97 -13.91
C ALA A 223 -9.28 -10.91 -14.91
N GLU A 224 -8.00 -10.65 -15.19
CA GLU A 224 -7.17 -11.50 -16.06
C GLU A 224 -6.73 -12.74 -15.28
N ILE A 225 -7.07 -13.93 -15.76
CA ILE A 225 -6.69 -15.18 -15.11
C ILE A 225 -5.33 -15.64 -15.64
N VAL A 226 -4.38 -15.89 -14.74
CA VAL A 226 -3.02 -16.32 -15.09
C VAL A 226 -2.64 -17.62 -14.37
N PRO A 227 -1.69 -18.42 -14.89
CA PRO A 227 -1.24 -19.63 -14.21
C PRO A 227 -0.65 -19.36 -12.83
N ALA A 228 -0.76 -20.33 -11.91
CA ALA A 228 -0.12 -20.28 -10.60
C ALA A 228 1.40 -20.07 -10.71
N GLY A 229 1.97 -19.17 -9.90
CA GLY A 229 3.41 -18.89 -9.89
C GLY A 229 3.89 -17.91 -10.97
N SER A 230 2.98 -17.34 -11.77
CA SER A 230 3.32 -16.34 -12.79
C SER A 230 3.98 -15.09 -12.20
N TRP A 231 3.80 -14.83 -10.90
CA TRP A 231 4.38 -13.69 -10.16
C TRP A 231 5.89 -13.62 -10.16
N VAL A 232 6.57 -14.76 -10.31
CA VAL A 232 8.03 -14.77 -10.33
C VAL A 232 8.58 -14.03 -11.54
N ASN A 233 7.88 -14.11 -12.69
CA ASN A 233 8.29 -13.54 -13.96
C ASN A 233 7.43 -12.33 -14.39
N ALA A 234 6.63 -11.78 -13.47
CA ALA A 234 5.85 -10.59 -13.75
C ALA A 234 6.77 -9.39 -14.06
N PRO A 235 6.27 -8.39 -14.81
CA PRO A 235 6.95 -7.11 -14.92
C PRO A 235 7.26 -6.53 -13.54
N LYS A 236 8.46 -5.97 -13.36
CA LYS A 236 8.93 -5.40 -12.08
C LYS A 236 7.99 -4.35 -11.47
N GLU A 237 7.26 -3.63 -12.32
CA GLU A 237 6.32 -2.56 -11.92
C GLU A 237 5.00 -3.11 -11.33
N ASP A 238 4.75 -4.41 -11.50
CA ASP A 238 3.57 -5.07 -10.94
C ASP A 238 3.70 -5.22 -9.43
N ILE A 239 2.57 -5.04 -8.73
CA ILE A 239 2.47 -5.19 -7.29
C ILE A 239 1.92 -6.58 -7.00
N ILE A 240 2.65 -7.35 -6.19
CA ILE A 240 2.27 -8.71 -5.82
C ILE A 240 1.51 -8.67 -4.49
N LEU A 241 0.20 -8.93 -4.53
CA LEU A 241 -0.69 -8.91 -3.37
C LEU A 241 -0.97 -10.34 -2.88
N GLY A 242 -0.54 -10.72 -1.69
CA GLY A 242 -0.72 -12.05 -1.12
C GLY A 242 -1.16 -12.01 0.34
N LEU A 243 -1.71 -13.12 0.86
CA LEU A 243 -2.14 -13.14 2.26
C LEU A 243 -1.03 -13.62 3.18
N LYS A 244 -0.45 -14.78 2.89
CA LYS A 244 0.51 -15.44 3.77
C LYS A 244 1.96 -15.23 3.31
N GLU A 245 2.91 -15.81 4.04
CA GLU A 245 4.32 -15.75 3.68
C GLU A 245 4.56 -16.38 2.30
N ILE A 246 5.61 -15.92 1.63
CA ILE A 246 6.12 -16.57 0.43
C ILE A 246 7.06 -17.69 0.88
N GLU A 247 7.01 -18.83 0.20
CA GLU A 247 7.90 -19.95 0.52
C GLU A 247 9.37 -19.49 0.55
N ALA A 248 10.07 -19.83 1.63
CA ALA A 248 11.46 -19.50 1.89
C ALA A 248 12.42 -20.39 1.08
N ASN A 249 12.28 -20.36 -0.24
CA ASN A 249 13.06 -21.17 -1.18
C ASN A 249 14.29 -20.42 -1.75
N GLY A 250 14.59 -19.23 -1.22
CA GLY A 250 15.71 -18.40 -1.68
C GLY A 250 15.44 -17.62 -2.97
N THR A 251 14.24 -17.67 -3.55
CA THR A 251 13.90 -16.85 -4.73
C THR A 251 14.05 -15.36 -4.41
N PRO A 252 14.83 -14.58 -5.19
CA PRO A 252 14.95 -13.13 -5.01
C PRO A 252 13.58 -12.43 -5.17
N LEU A 253 13.28 -11.48 -4.29
CA LEU A 253 11.98 -10.79 -4.27
C LEU A 253 12.14 -9.36 -4.79
N LEU A 254 12.07 -9.21 -6.11
CA LEU A 254 12.40 -7.95 -6.82
C LEU A 254 11.23 -6.95 -6.96
N HIS A 255 9.99 -7.41 -6.77
CA HIS A 255 8.77 -6.61 -6.92
C HIS A 255 8.44 -5.80 -5.65
N THR A 256 7.35 -5.04 -5.72
CA THR A 256 6.65 -4.56 -4.52
C THR A 256 5.64 -5.61 -4.08
N TYR A 257 5.72 -6.04 -2.83
CA TYR A 257 4.86 -7.06 -2.24
C TYR A 257 3.96 -6.47 -1.17
N ILE A 258 2.72 -6.96 -1.10
CA ILE A 258 1.76 -6.64 -0.05
C ILE A 258 1.27 -7.95 0.53
N HIS A 259 1.81 -8.38 1.67
CA HIS A 259 1.38 -9.61 2.34
C HIS A 259 1.79 -9.62 3.82
N PHE A 260 1.32 -10.61 4.58
CA PHE A 260 1.90 -10.90 5.90
C PHE A 260 3.20 -11.67 5.69
N ALA A 261 4.35 -11.02 5.94
CA ALA A 261 5.65 -11.67 5.83
C ALA A 261 6.14 -12.23 7.17
N HIS A 262 5.64 -11.68 8.29
CA HIS A 262 6.02 -12.09 9.64
C HIS A 262 7.55 -12.05 9.87
N VAL A 263 8.19 -10.98 9.41
CA VAL A 263 9.64 -10.76 9.58
C VAL A 263 10.00 -9.57 10.49
N PHE A 264 9.07 -8.65 10.74
CA PHE A 264 9.38 -7.41 11.48
C PHE A 264 9.45 -7.57 13.01
N LYS A 265 8.99 -8.70 13.56
CA LYS A 265 9.06 -9.01 15.00
C LYS A 265 10.21 -9.97 15.34
N LYS A 266 11.19 -10.12 14.44
CA LYS A 266 12.37 -10.98 14.59
C LYS A 266 12.01 -12.46 14.80
N GLN A 267 10.97 -12.93 14.12
CA GLN A 267 10.59 -14.34 14.08
C GLN A 267 11.72 -15.22 13.53
N SER A 268 11.64 -16.54 13.74
CA SER A 268 12.63 -17.47 13.20
C SER A 268 12.82 -17.28 11.69
N GLY A 269 14.07 -17.11 11.24
CA GLY A 269 14.40 -16.92 9.82
C GLY A 269 14.16 -15.50 9.27
N TRP A 270 13.75 -14.53 10.09
CA TRP A 270 13.38 -13.18 9.61
C TRP A 270 14.47 -12.48 8.79
N ALA A 271 15.74 -12.61 9.20
CA ALA A 271 16.85 -11.91 8.54
C ALA A 271 17.09 -12.48 7.13
N THR A 272 17.01 -13.81 6.98
CA THR A 272 17.13 -14.50 5.70
C THR A 272 16.03 -14.06 4.75
N GLU A 273 14.78 -14.05 5.24
CA GLU A 273 13.62 -13.70 4.43
C GLU A 273 13.65 -12.22 4.03
N LEU A 274 13.92 -11.31 4.98
CA LEU A 274 14.01 -9.88 4.70
C LEU A 274 15.18 -9.53 3.76
N SER A 275 16.29 -10.27 3.84
CA SER A 275 17.42 -10.11 2.91
C SER A 275 17.05 -10.43 1.45
N ARG A 276 16.06 -11.28 1.20
CA ARG A 276 15.59 -11.58 -0.18
C ARG A 276 15.05 -10.34 -0.87
N PHE A 277 14.35 -9.47 -0.13
CA PHE A 277 13.86 -8.19 -0.63
C PHE A 277 15.02 -7.19 -0.78
N ALA A 278 15.82 -7.03 0.28
CA ALA A 278 16.90 -6.05 0.32
C ALA A 278 17.93 -6.27 -0.80
N ASN A 279 18.37 -7.51 -1.00
CA ASN A 279 19.38 -7.86 -2.01
C ASN A 279 18.84 -7.74 -3.45
N ALA A 280 17.54 -7.95 -3.65
CA ALA A 280 16.90 -7.87 -4.97
C ALA A 280 16.42 -6.44 -5.32
N GLY A 281 16.48 -5.50 -4.38
CA GLY A 281 15.92 -4.15 -4.53
C GLY A 281 14.38 -4.12 -4.53
N GLY A 282 13.74 -5.12 -3.93
CA GLY A 282 12.29 -5.16 -3.75
C GLY A 282 11.80 -4.33 -2.57
N LEU A 283 10.48 -4.35 -2.39
CA LEU A 283 9.79 -3.60 -1.35
C LEU A 283 8.68 -4.45 -0.73
N LEU A 284 8.49 -4.35 0.58
CA LEU A 284 7.41 -5.02 1.30
C LEU A 284 6.53 -3.99 2.02
N TYR A 285 5.24 -3.99 1.71
CA TYR A 285 4.20 -3.38 2.53
C TYR A 285 3.52 -4.48 3.35
N ASP A 286 4.04 -4.71 4.56
CA ASP A 286 3.51 -5.77 5.43
C ASP A 286 2.09 -5.41 5.92
N LEU A 287 1.13 -6.30 5.64
CA LEU A 287 -0.29 -6.13 5.99
C LEU A 287 -0.52 -6.03 7.51
N GLU A 288 0.38 -6.54 8.34
CA GLU A 288 0.34 -6.41 9.79
C GLU A 288 0.61 -4.97 10.24
N PHE A 289 1.42 -4.23 9.49
CA PHE A 289 1.90 -2.89 9.84
C PHE A 289 1.29 -1.78 8.96
N LEU A 290 0.32 -2.13 8.12
CA LEU A 290 -0.44 -1.17 7.33
C LEU A 290 -1.45 -0.44 8.22
N THR A 291 -1.14 0.81 8.56
CA THR A 291 -1.84 1.60 9.59
C THR A 291 -2.34 2.94 9.09
N ASP A 292 -3.43 3.43 9.69
CA ASP A 292 -3.95 4.78 9.49
C ASP A 292 -3.09 5.84 10.21
N GLN A 293 -3.59 7.09 10.26
CA GLN A 293 -2.85 8.21 10.87
C GLN A 293 -2.74 8.10 12.40
N ASP A 294 -3.67 7.38 13.03
CA ASP A 294 -3.70 7.14 14.48
C ASP A 294 -2.90 5.88 14.86
N GLY A 295 -2.26 5.22 13.90
CA GLY A 295 -1.53 3.97 14.11
C GLY A 295 -2.42 2.74 14.21
N ARG A 296 -3.73 2.84 13.89
CA ARG A 296 -4.63 1.68 13.89
C ARG A 296 -4.47 0.91 12.58
N ARG A 297 -4.47 -0.42 12.65
CA ARG A 297 -4.41 -1.28 11.46
C ARG A 297 -5.62 -1.07 10.55
N VAL A 298 -5.38 -0.89 9.25
CA VAL A 298 -6.44 -0.64 8.26
C VAL A 298 -7.34 -1.86 8.06
N ALA A 299 -6.73 -3.06 8.01
CA ALA A 299 -7.45 -4.33 7.83
C ALA A 299 -6.97 -5.38 8.86
N ALA A 300 -7.92 -6.13 9.41
CA ALA A 300 -7.68 -7.22 10.37
C ALA A 300 -8.90 -8.15 10.41
N PHE A 301 -8.68 -9.44 10.70
CA PHE A 301 -9.71 -10.49 10.75
C PHE A 301 -10.53 -10.52 12.06
N GLY A 302 -10.64 -9.39 12.76
CA GLY A 302 -11.11 -9.37 14.15
C GLY A 302 -12.57 -9.82 14.31
N TYR A 303 -13.49 -9.31 13.50
CA TYR A 303 -14.92 -9.57 13.66
C TYR A 303 -15.24 -11.06 13.51
N TRP A 304 -14.83 -11.68 12.41
CA TRP A 304 -15.07 -13.10 12.19
C TRP A 304 -14.28 -14.02 13.12
N ALA A 305 -13.13 -13.59 13.67
CA ALA A 305 -12.47 -14.33 14.75
C ALA A 305 -13.35 -14.40 16.00
N GLY A 306 -13.93 -13.27 16.42
CA GLY A 306 -14.85 -13.22 17.57
C GLY A 306 -16.14 -13.99 17.30
N TYR A 307 -16.69 -13.89 16.09
CA TYR A 307 -17.89 -14.61 15.68
C TYR A 307 -17.69 -16.12 15.73
N ALA A 308 -16.67 -16.63 15.02
CA ALA A 308 -16.35 -18.05 14.97
C ALA A 308 -15.94 -18.60 16.34
N GLY A 309 -15.13 -17.84 17.11
CA GLY A 309 -14.73 -18.21 18.46
C GLY A 309 -15.93 -18.37 19.40
N THR A 310 -16.88 -17.43 19.36
CA THR A 310 -18.08 -17.49 20.20
C THR A 310 -19.03 -18.60 19.77
N ALA A 311 -19.20 -18.81 18.46
CA ALA A 311 -19.97 -19.93 17.93
C ALA A 311 -19.38 -21.28 18.37
N LEU A 312 -18.04 -21.44 18.29
CA LEU A 312 -17.35 -22.62 18.78
C LEU A 312 -17.45 -22.78 20.30
N ALA A 313 -17.42 -21.68 21.06
CA ALA A 313 -17.59 -21.71 22.51
C ALA A 313 -18.98 -22.20 22.92
N LEU A 314 -20.01 -21.73 22.22
CA LEU A 314 -21.40 -22.17 22.39
C LEU A 314 -21.59 -23.63 21.99
N LEU A 315 -20.93 -24.06 20.91
CA LEU A 315 -20.91 -25.47 20.50
C LEU A 315 -20.26 -26.36 21.57
N SER A 316 -19.12 -25.95 22.11
CA SER A 316 -18.41 -26.65 23.20
C SER A 316 -19.21 -26.70 24.50
N TRP A 317 -19.89 -25.61 24.85
CA TRP A 317 -20.78 -25.57 26.00
C TRP A 317 -21.95 -26.54 25.83
N ALA A 318 -22.60 -26.55 24.66
CA ALA A 318 -23.68 -27.47 24.36
C ALA A 318 -23.20 -28.93 24.37
N HIS A 319 -22.02 -29.20 23.80
CA HIS A 319 -21.41 -30.53 23.78
C HIS A 319 -21.15 -31.06 25.19
N GLN A 320 -20.59 -30.27 26.09
CA GLN A 320 -20.34 -30.69 27.48
C GLN A 320 -21.62 -31.08 28.22
N LEU A 321 -22.72 -30.36 27.98
CA LEU A 321 -24.00 -30.68 28.63
C LEU A 321 -24.67 -31.93 28.06
N LEU A 322 -24.57 -32.12 26.75
CA LEU A 322 -25.15 -33.26 26.06
C LEU A 322 -24.32 -34.54 26.20
N ASN A 323 -23.00 -34.42 26.37
CA ASN A 323 -22.06 -35.53 26.45
C ASN A 323 -21.06 -35.34 27.62
N PRO A 324 -21.50 -35.42 28.88
CA PRO A 324 -20.63 -35.19 30.03
C PRO A 324 -19.40 -36.12 30.05
N GLY A 325 -18.21 -35.56 30.24
CA GLY A 325 -16.95 -36.32 30.32
C GLY A 325 -16.39 -36.80 28.98
N VAL A 326 -17.06 -36.50 27.86
CA VAL A 326 -16.58 -36.86 26.51
C VAL A 326 -15.95 -35.63 25.85
N PRO A 327 -14.65 -35.66 25.49
CA PRO A 327 -14.03 -34.57 24.75
C PRO A 327 -14.75 -34.26 23.43
N GLN A 328 -14.82 -32.99 23.06
CA GLN A 328 -15.37 -32.60 21.76
C GLN A 328 -14.43 -33.06 20.64
N GLY A 329 -15.01 -33.67 19.60
CA GLY A 329 -14.28 -34.09 18.40
C GLY A 329 -14.00 -32.93 17.42
N PRO A 330 -13.45 -33.26 16.24
CA PRO A 330 -13.14 -32.27 15.21
C PRO A 330 -14.35 -31.43 14.78
N VAL A 331 -14.10 -30.16 14.46
CA VAL A 331 -15.11 -29.22 13.93
C VAL A 331 -14.77 -28.88 12.49
N PRO A 332 -15.73 -29.00 11.55
CA PRO A 332 -15.48 -28.68 10.15
C PRO A 332 -15.37 -27.16 9.93
N VAL A 333 -14.80 -26.79 8.78
CA VAL A 333 -14.94 -25.45 8.21
C VAL A 333 -16.31 -25.35 7.53
N PHE A 334 -16.91 -24.17 7.56
CA PHE A 334 -18.25 -23.92 7.04
C PHE A 334 -18.20 -23.08 5.76
N ASP A 335 -19.12 -23.38 4.83
CA ASP A 335 -19.28 -22.63 3.58
C ASP A 335 -19.79 -21.20 3.81
N SER A 336 -20.49 -20.97 4.93
CA SER A 336 -20.99 -19.67 5.32
C SER A 336 -21.16 -19.53 6.84
N ALA A 337 -21.18 -18.29 7.31
CA ALA A 337 -21.52 -17.95 8.68
C ALA A 337 -22.92 -18.43 9.07
N SER A 338 -23.91 -18.31 8.17
CA SER A 338 -25.27 -18.79 8.43
C SER A 338 -25.31 -20.29 8.71
N ALA A 339 -24.56 -21.10 7.95
CA ALA A 339 -24.49 -22.54 8.17
C ALA A 339 -23.86 -22.89 9.53
N LEU A 340 -22.83 -22.15 9.94
CA LEU A 340 -22.25 -22.25 11.29
C LEU A 340 -23.30 -21.90 12.35
N THR A 341 -23.99 -20.77 12.21
CA THR A 341 -25.00 -20.29 13.16
C THR A 341 -26.14 -21.28 13.31
N GLU A 342 -26.67 -21.82 12.22
CA GLU A 342 -27.77 -22.79 12.23
C GLU A 342 -27.39 -24.08 12.95
N LEU A 343 -26.19 -24.61 12.68
CA LEU A 343 -25.69 -25.80 13.35
C LEU A 343 -25.52 -25.57 14.86
N VAL A 344 -24.89 -24.46 15.24
CA VAL A 344 -24.64 -24.16 16.66
C VAL A 344 -25.96 -23.90 17.39
N LYS A 345 -26.89 -23.16 16.78
CA LYS A 345 -28.22 -22.93 17.32
C LYS A 345 -28.97 -24.23 17.62
N GLY A 346 -28.98 -25.18 16.69
CA GLY A 346 -29.60 -26.49 16.92
C GLY A 346 -28.99 -27.26 18.10
N LYS A 347 -27.66 -27.15 18.32
CA LYS A 347 -26.98 -27.79 19.46
C LYS A 347 -27.25 -27.08 20.78
N VAL A 348 -27.24 -25.75 20.78
CA VAL A 348 -27.56 -24.93 21.97
C VAL A 348 -29.02 -25.16 22.40
N ASP A 349 -29.96 -25.20 21.46
CA ASP A 349 -31.37 -25.48 21.74
C ASP A 349 -31.56 -26.88 22.34
N ALA A 350 -30.84 -27.89 21.85
CA ALA A 350 -30.87 -29.23 22.42
C ALA A 350 -30.31 -29.27 23.86
N ALA A 351 -29.20 -28.56 24.11
CA ALA A 351 -28.56 -28.48 25.43
C ALA A 351 -29.37 -27.70 26.47
N ARG A 352 -30.34 -26.89 26.04
CA ARG A 352 -31.21 -26.09 26.92
C ARG A 352 -31.94 -26.94 27.95
N SER A 353 -32.38 -28.13 27.58
CA SER A 353 -33.07 -29.06 28.49
C SER A 353 -32.15 -29.54 29.63
N ALA A 354 -30.88 -29.80 29.31
CA ALA A 354 -29.84 -30.15 30.28
C ALA A 354 -29.40 -28.96 31.17
N ASN A 355 -29.74 -27.73 30.79
CA ASN A 355 -29.47 -26.51 31.55
C ASN A 355 -30.74 -25.89 32.18
N HIS A 356 -31.65 -26.72 32.70
CA HIS A 356 -32.88 -26.26 33.38
C HIS A 356 -33.76 -25.32 32.55
N GLY A 357 -33.74 -25.44 31.22
CA GLY A 357 -34.51 -24.57 30.34
C GLY A 357 -33.87 -23.19 30.09
N ALA A 358 -32.65 -22.94 30.56
CA ALA A 358 -31.94 -21.67 30.41
C ALA A 358 -30.85 -21.73 29.32
N LEU A 359 -30.63 -20.60 28.66
CA LEU A 359 -29.48 -20.37 27.78
C LEU A 359 -28.25 -19.97 28.61
N PRO A 360 -27.03 -20.12 28.08
CA PRO A 360 -25.82 -19.75 28.82
C PRO A 360 -25.72 -18.23 28.99
N ARG A 361 -25.15 -17.79 30.12
CA ARG A 361 -24.62 -16.44 30.30
C ARG A 361 -23.22 -16.35 29.71
N LEU A 362 -22.98 -15.32 28.91
CA LEU A 362 -21.68 -15.02 28.35
C LEU A 362 -21.07 -13.79 29.01
N ILE A 363 -19.75 -13.78 29.14
CA ILE A 363 -18.96 -12.57 29.35
C ILE A 363 -18.00 -12.39 28.19
N VAL A 364 -18.02 -11.22 27.57
CA VAL A 364 -17.12 -10.83 26.48
C VAL A 364 -16.28 -9.67 26.97
N ILE A 365 -14.98 -9.89 27.12
CA ILE A 365 -14.02 -8.83 27.49
C ILE A 365 -13.34 -8.30 26.22
N GLY A 366 -13.37 -6.99 25.99
CA GLY A 366 -13.00 -6.34 24.73
C GLY A 366 -14.19 -6.14 23.79
N ALA A 367 -15.38 -5.93 24.34
CA ALA A 367 -16.67 -5.88 23.66
C ALA A 367 -16.78 -4.77 22.60
N LEU A 368 -16.09 -3.64 22.76
CA LEU A 368 -16.17 -2.51 21.83
C LEU A 368 -15.26 -2.67 20.61
N GLY A 369 -14.27 -3.58 20.70
CA GLY A 369 -13.37 -3.93 19.60
C GLY A 369 -14.06 -4.69 18.47
N ARG A 370 -13.37 -4.83 17.32
CA ARG A 370 -13.90 -5.61 16.16
C ARG A 370 -14.23 -7.04 16.57
N CYS A 371 -13.33 -7.70 17.31
CA CYS A 371 -13.54 -9.04 17.86
C CYS A 371 -14.76 -9.11 18.78
N GLY A 372 -14.85 -8.21 19.77
CA GLY A 372 -15.97 -8.20 20.71
C GLY A 372 -17.33 -8.02 20.03
N LYS A 373 -17.40 -7.12 19.03
CA LYS A 373 -18.61 -6.94 18.21
C LYS A 373 -19.01 -8.22 17.47
N GLY A 374 -18.05 -8.93 16.88
CA GLY A 374 -18.29 -10.21 16.23
C GLY A 374 -18.75 -11.31 17.20
N ALA A 375 -18.14 -11.36 18.39
CA ALA A 375 -18.53 -12.28 19.45
C ALA A 375 -19.98 -12.05 19.91
N ILE A 376 -20.34 -10.79 20.17
CA ILE A 376 -21.71 -10.39 20.53
C ILE A 376 -22.70 -10.75 19.41
N ALA A 377 -22.35 -10.44 18.15
CA ALA A 377 -23.20 -10.75 17.01
C ALA A 377 -23.45 -12.26 16.83
N ALA A 378 -22.45 -13.11 17.07
CA ALA A 378 -22.64 -14.57 17.05
C ALA A 378 -23.60 -15.04 18.14
N ALA A 379 -23.42 -14.57 19.38
CA ALA A 379 -24.29 -14.91 20.49
C ALA A 379 -25.75 -14.49 20.22
N GLU A 380 -25.96 -13.25 19.76
CA GLU A 380 -27.27 -12.71 19.42
C GLU A 380 -27.92 -13.48 18.25
N ALA A 381 -27.15 -13.85 17.21
CA ALA A 381 -27.64 -14.63 16.07
C ALA A 381 -28.07 -16.06 16.46
N ILE A 382 -27.41 -16.66 17.45
CA ILE A 382 -27.75 -17.98 18.00
C ILE A 382 -28.96 -17.90 18.96
N GLY A 383 -29.29 -16.70 19.45
CA GLY A 383 -30.43 -16.43 20.34
C GLY A 383 -30.06 -16.26 21.81
N VAL A 384 -28.77 -16.13 22.13
CA VAL A 384 -28.27 -15.90 23.49
C VAL A 384 -28.26 -14.40 23.77
N SER A 385 -28.97 -13.97 24.82
CA SER A 385 -29.16 -12.55 25.16
C SER A 385 -28.53 -12.11 26.48
N ASP A 386 -28.23 -13.04 27.41
CA ASP A 386 -27.53 -12.73 28.66
C ASP A 386 -26.02 -12.62 28.42
N ILE A 387 -25.58 -11.42 28.00
CA ILE A 387 -24.19 -11.14 27.63
C ILE A 387 -23.68 -9.94 28.46
N LEU A 388 -22.68 -10.19 29.30
CA LEU A 388 -21.87 -9.15 29.93
C LEU A 388 -20.87 -8.59 28.91
N LYS A 389 -21.12 -7.38 28.43
CA LYS A 389 -20.31 -6.69 27.41
C LYS A 389 -19.30 -5.78 28.09
N TRP A 390 -18.08 -6.27 28.33
CA TRP A 390 -17.05 -5.58 29.10
C TRP A 390 -15.94 -5.01 28.21
N ASP A 391 -15.40 -3.86 28.61
CA ASP A 391 -14.27 -3.22 27.95
C ASP A 391 -13.34 -2.55 28.99
N ILE A 392 -12.57 -1.54 28.59
CA ILE A 392 -11.61 -0.84 29.46
C ILE A 392 -12.29 -0.27 30.72
N ALA A 393 -13.53 0.21 30.61
CA ALA A 393 -14.27 0.78 31.73
C ALA A 393 -14.37 -0.21 32.90
N GLU A 394 -14.71 -1.47 32.62
CA GLU A 394 -14.86 -2.52 33.62
C GLU A 394 -13.52 -3.17 33.99
N THR A 395 -12.62 -3.34 33.02
CA THR A 395 -11.35 -4.05 33.24
C THR A 395 -10.30 -3.21 33.96
N SER A 396 -10.41 -1.88 33.92
CA SER A 396 -9.49 -0.95 34.60
C SER A 396 -9.40 -1.13 36.12
N LYS A 397 -10.41 -1.77 36.75
CA LYS A 397 -10.39 -2.11 38.18
C LYS A 397 -9.34 -3.15 38.56
N GLY A 398 -8.80 -3.88 37.59
CA GLY A 398 -7.86 -4.98 37.78
C GLY A 398 -8.56 -6.29 38.17
N GLY A 399 -8.17 -7.39 37.54
CA GLY A 399 -8.68 -8.73 37.86
C GLY A 399 -7.98 -9.38 39.07
N PRO A 400 -8.36 -10.63 39.42
CA PRO A 400 -9.31 -11.49 38.70
C PRO A 400 -10.77 -11.05 38.87
N PHE A 401 -11.61 -11.34 37.88
CA PHE A 401 -13.01 -10.91 37.86
C PHE A 401 -13.96 -12.05 38.23
N PRO A 402 -14.70 -11.96 39.35
CA PRO A 402 -15.71 -12.96 39.73
C PRO A 402 -16.76 -13.20 38.66
N GLU A 403 -17.04 -12.18 37.84
CA GLU A 403 -17.99 -12.24 36.72
C GLU A 403 -17.58 -13.28 35.68
N VAL A 404 -16.28 -13.57 35.53
CA VAL A 404 -15.77 -14.66 34.69
C VAL A 404 -16.20 -16.02 35.23
N ALA A 405 -15.98 -16.30 36.52
CA ALA A 405 -16.36 -17.57 37.14
C ALA A 405 -17.89 -17.80 37.21
N SER A 406 -18.66 -16.71 37.34
CA SER A 406 -20.12 -16.73 37.44
C SER A 406 -20.88 -16.83 36.10
N SER A 407 -20.18 -16.62 34.98
CA SER A 407 -20.71 -16.81 33.62
C SER A 407 -20.52 -18.26 33.17
N ASP A 408 -21.30 -18.74 32.21
CA ASP A 408 -21.13 -20.12 31.69
C ASP A 408 -20.04 -20.19 30.61
N ILE A 409 -19.86 -19.08 29.87
CA ILE A 409 -18.87 -18.94 28.80
C ILE A 409 -18.15 -17.60 28.94
N PHE A 410 -16.82 -17.62 28.81
CA PHE A 410 -15.99 -16.43 28.74
C PHE A 410 -15.32 -16.33 27.36
N VAL A 411 -15.49 -15.20 26.68
CA VAL A 411 -14.80 -14.87 25.43
C VAL A 411 -13.82 -13.71 25.66
N ASN A 412 -12.52 -13.96 25.50
CA ASN A 412 -11.49 -12.92 25.53
C ASN A 412 -11.22 -12.39 24.12
N CYS A 413 -11.38 -11.07 23.94
CA CYS A 413 -11.06 -10.35 22.71
C CYS A 413 -9.97 -9.28 22.92
N VAL A 414 -9.22 -9.35 24.03
CA VAL A 414 -8.14 -8.40 24.35
C VAL A 414 -6.78 -9.08 24.22
N TYR A 415 -5.97 -8.55 23.30
CA TYR A 415 -4.55 -8.85 23.18
C TYR A 415 -3.72 -7.76 23.87
N LEU A 416 -2.88 -8.15 24.83
CA LEU A 416 -2.10 -7.21 25.64
C LEU A 416 -0.69 -6.94 25.09
N GLY A 417 -0.18 -7.81 24.22
CA GLY A 417 1.20 -7.74 23.73
C GLY A 417 2.20 -7.67 24.88
N SER A 418 3.00 -6.60 24.91
CA SER A 418 4.02 -6.37 25.95
C SER A 418 3.48 -5.73 27.23
N ASN A 419 2.20 -5.34 27.27
CA ASN A 419 1.63 -4.69 28.44
C ASN A 419 1.26 -5.71 29.51
N LYS A 420 1.67 -5.45 30.75
CA LYS A 420 1.33 -6.27 31.91
C LYS A 420 0.15 -5.67 32.66
N ILE A 421 -0.93 -6.44 32.81
CA ILE A 421 -2.07 -6.11 33.66
C ILE A 421 -2.37 -7.29 34.59
N PRO A 422 -3.11 -7.09 35.70
CA PRO A 422 -3.64 -8.19 36.48
C PRO A 422 -4.49 -9.12 35.59
N PRO A 423 -4.34 -10.45 35.71
CA PRO A 423 -5.06 -11.39 34.86
C PRO A 423 -6.57 -11.29 35.07
N PHE A 424 -7.34 -11.52 34.02
CA PHE A 424 -8.80 -11.51 34.05
C PHE A 424 -9.35 -12.66 34.91
N THR A 425 -8.63 -13.77 34.96
CA THR A 425 -8.95 -14.92 35.80
C THR A 425 -7.69 -15.67 36.22
N THR A 426 -7.75 -16.47 37.28
CA THR A 426 -6.66 -17.34 37.76
C THR A 426 -7.22 -18.72 38.11
N PHE A 427 -6.36 -19.71 38.34
CA PHE A 427 -6.79 -21.01 38.87
C PHE A 427 -7.56 -20.84 40.19
N GLU A 428 -7.02 -20.06 41.13
CA GLU A 428 -7.66 -19.79 42.42
C GLU A 428 -9.05 -19.14 42.26
N ALA A 429 -9.20 -18.16 41.36
CA ALA A 429 -10.47 -17.50 41.12
C ALA A 429 -11.53 -18.43 40.49
N LEU A 430 -11.09 -19.49 39.79
CA LEU A 430 -11.97 -20.48 39.18
C LEU A 430 -12.27 -21.67 40.07
N SER A 431 -11.47 -21.94 41.11
CA SER A 431 -11.67 -23.07 42.03
C SER A 431 -12.70 -22.79 43.16
N GLY A 432 -13.55 -21.78 43.01
CA GLY A 432 -14.55 -21.40 44.02
C GLY A 432 -15.82 -22.27 44.01
N PRO A 433 -16.46 -22.50 45.17
CA PRO A 433 -17.76 -23.17 45.23
C PRO A 433 -18.80 -22.33 44.47
N GLY A 434 -19.45 -22.95 43.47
CA GLY A 434 -20.47 -22.28 42.64
C GLY A 434 -19.98 -21.72 41.31
N ARG A 435 -18.76 -22.06 40.85
CA ARG A 435 -18.34 -21.78 39.47
C ARG A 435 -19.33 -22.36 38.46
N ARG A 436 -19.80 -21.51 37.54
CA ARG A 436 -20.63 -21.88 36.39
C ARG A 436 -19.84 -22.05 35.10
N LEU A 437 -18.69 -21.38 35.01
CA LEU A 437 -17.86 -21.33 33.81
C LEU A 437 -17.46 -22.72 33.33
N ARG A 438 -17.77 -23.02 32.07
CA ARG A 438 -17.50 -24.30 31.41
C ARG A 438 -16.57 -24.18 30.21
N VAL A 439 -16.61 -23.03 29.54
CA VAL A 439 -15.83 -22.78 28.33
C VAL A 439 -15.19 -21.41 28.37
N ILE A 440 -13.89 -21.37 28.11
CA ILE A 440 -13.15 -20.14 27.79
C ILE A 440 -12.82 -20.19 26.32
N CYS A 441 -13.16 -19.15 25.56
CA CYS A 441 -12.63 -18.92 24.23
C CYS A 441 -11.71 -17.73 24.29
N ASP A 442 -10.40 -17.99 24.25
CA ASP A 442 -9.41 -16.94 24.12
C ASP A 442 -9.14 -16.69 22.65
N VAL A 443 -9.85 -15.72 22.06
CA VAL A 443 -9.68 -15.34 20.64
C VAL A 443 -8.33 -14.63 20.45
N SER A 444 -7.78 -14.04 21.53
CA SER A 444 -6.48 -13.38 21.54
C SER A 444 -5.39 -14.28 22.12
N CYS A 445 -5.55 -15.60 21.99
CA CYS A 445 -4.71 -16.58 22.66
C CYS A 445 -3.23 -16.39 22.37
N ASP A 446 -2.44 -16.34 23.45
CA ASP A 446 -0.98 -16.36 23.40
C ASP A 446 -0.45 -17.16 24.61
N PRO A 447 -0.57 -18.50 24.59
CA PRO A 447 -0.18 -19.37 25.70
C PRO A 447 1.30 -19.23 26.10
N ASN A 448 2.15 -18.72 25.20
CA ASN A 448 3.57 -18.56 25.44
C ASN A 448 3.93 -17.19 26.04
N SER A 449 2.96 -16.28 26.17
CA SER A 449 3.17 -14.94 26.71
C SER A 449 3.11 -14.93 28.23
N GLU A 450 4.14 -14.37 28.87
CA GLU A 450 4.14 -14.07 30.31
C GLU A 450 3.06 -13.05 30.71
N ASN A 451 2.51 -12.32 29.73
CA ASN A 451 1.45 -11.34 29.92
C ASN A 451 0.07 -11.86 29.50
N ASN A 452 -0.12 -13.17 29.37
CA ASN A 452 -1.42 -13.75 29.04
C ASN A 452 -2.46 -13.36 30.13
N PRO A 453 -3.56 -12.66 29.77
CA PRO A 453 -4.58 -12.27 30.75
C PRO A 453 -5.43 -13.43 31.23
N VAL A 454 -5.31 -14.61 30.61
CA VAL A 454 -6.06 -15.83 30.93
C VAL A 454 -5.07 -16.98 31.20
N PRO A 455 -4.23 -16.89 32.26
CA PRO A 455 -3.13 -17.82 32.53
C PRO A 455 -3.62 -19.13 33.16
N VAL A 456 -4.50 -19.86 32.45
CA VAL A 456 -5.08 -21.13 32.90
C VAL A 456 -4.85 -22.29 31.92
N TYR A 457 -4.14 -22.03 30.83
CA TYR A 457 -3.81 -22.99 29.77
C TYR A 457 -2.41 -22.69 29.20
N SER A 458 -1.77 -23.70 28.59
CA SER A 458 -0.37 -23.60 28.12
C SER A 458 -0.13 -24.15 26.70
N SER A 459 -1.20 -24.50 25.97
CA SER A 459 -1.11 -25.01 24.60
C SER A 459 -2.21 -24.46 23.70
N TYR A 460 -1.94 -24.42 22.41
CA TYR A 460 -2.94 -24.10 21.39
C TYR A 460 -3.87 -25.29 21.15
N SER A 461 -5.12 -25.00 20.84
CA SER A 461 -6.08 -25.97 20.28
C SER A 461 -6.13 -25.87 18.75
N SER A 462 -6.76 -26.83 18.07
CA SER A 462 -6.92 -26.82 16.60
C SER A 462 -8.34 -27.20 16.20
N PHE A 463 -8.71 -27.13 14.92
CA PHE A 463 -10.05 -27.59 14.51
C PHE A 463 -10.25 -29.10 14.70
N GLU A 464 -9.18 -29.89 14.67
CA GLU A 464 -9.19 -31.34 14.96
C GLU A 464 -9.39 -31.61 16.44
N ASN A 465 -8.82 -30.77 17.31
CA ASN A 465 -8.95 -30.83 18.76
C ASN A 465 -9.34 -29.45 19.29
N PRO A 466 -10.64 -29.07 19.21
CA PRO A 466 -11.10 -27.67 19.37
C PRO A 466 -10.94 -27.13 20.79
N THR A 467 -10.69 -27.99 21.77
CA THR A 467 -10.53 -27.58 23.16
C THR A 467 -9.38 -28.29 23.84
N VAL A 468 -8.68 -27.57 24.71
CA VAL A 468 -7.70 -28.12 25.66
C VAL A 468 -8.25 -28.06 27.09
N PRO A 469 -7.82 -28.95 27.99
CA PRO A 469 -8.13 -28.80 29.42
C PRO A 469 -7.34 -27.64 30.03
N ALA A 470 -7.73 -27.19 31.22
CA ALA A 470 -6.90 -26.31 32.03
C ALA A 470 -5.56 -26.98 32.38
N SER A 471 -4.49 -26.20 32.53
CA SER A 471 -3.15 -26.75 32.83
C SER A 471 -3.02 -27.30 34.25
N GLU A 472 -3.92 -26.90 35.15
CA GLU A 472 -4.03 -27.42 36.51
C GLU A 472 -5.46 -27.87 36.81
N HIS A 473 -5.63 -28.65 37.88
CA HIS A 473 -6.95 -29.05 38.34
C HIS A 473 -7.73 -27.85 38.89
N ILE A 474 -9.00 -27.73 38.49
CA ILE A 474 -9.91 -26.68 38.94
C ILE A 474 -11.19 -27.35 39.44
N ASP A 475 -11.55 -27.09 40.69
CA ASP A 475 -12.76 -27.63 41.31
C ASP A 475 -14.02 -27.12 40.60
N GLY A 476 -15.06 -27.97 40.51
CA GLY A 476 -16.36 -27.63 39.90
C GLY A 476 -16.61 -28.31 38.55
N PRO A 477 -17.47 -27.75 37.67
CA PRO A 477 -17.79 -28.36 36.39
C PRO A 477 -16.57 -28.43 35.46
N GLU A 478 -16.55 -29.35 34.49
CA GLU A 478 -15.45 -29.44 33.52
C GLU A 478 -15.21 -28.07 32.85
N LEU A 479 -13.95 -27.62 32.82
CA LEU A 479 -13.53 -26.40 32.14
C LEU A 479 -12.71 -26.75 30.91
N ARG A 480 -13.10 -26.20 29.76
CA ARG A 480 -12.40 -26.35 28.49
C ARG A 480 -12.02 -25.00 27.90
N ILE A 481 -10.84 -24.94 27.29
CA ILE A 481 -10.30 -23.72 26.70
C ILE A 481 -10.17 -23.91 25.19
N ILE A 482 -10.67 -22.94 24.42
CA ILE A 482 -10.45 -22.79 22.99
C ILE A 482 -9.36 -21.72 22.83
N ALA A 483 -8.23 -22.12 22.26
CA ALA A 483 -7.07 -21.30 21.95
C ALA A 483 -6.61 -21.59 20.52
N ILE A 484 -7.52 -21.41 19.55
CA ILE A 484 -7.24 -21.54 18.11
C ILE A 484 -6.81 -20.16 17.59
N ASP A 485 -5.62 -20.05 17.03
CA ASP A 485 -5.04 -18.78 16.55
C ASP A 485 -5.51 -18.35 15.14
N HIS A 486 -6.31 -19.20 14.48
CA HIS A 486 -6.81 -18.99 13.12
C HIS A 486 -8.33 -19.20 12.98
N LEU A 487 -9.10 -18.84 14.02
CA LEU A 487 -10.57 -18.89 14.07
C LEU A 487 -11.32 -18.38 12.82
N PRO A 488 -10.91 -17.26 12.15
CA PRO A 488 -11.57 -16.79 10.93
C PRO A 488 -11.66 -17.84 9.80
N THR A 489 -10.76 -18.84 9.81
CA THR A 489 -10.76 -19.93 8.82
C THR A 489 -12.06 -20.73 8.84
N MET A 490 -12.78 -20.78 9.97
CA MET A 490 -14.06 -21.49 10.09
C MET A 490 -15.13 -20.92 9.16
N VAL A 491 -15.05 -19.63 8.81
CA VAL A 491 -15.95 -18.89 7.92
C VAL A 491 -15.11 -18.07 6.93
N ALA A 492 -14.31 -18.80 6.15
CA ALA A 492 -13.23 -18.23 5.35
C ALA A 492 -13.72 -17.23 4.29
N ARG A 493 -14.91 -17.42 3.71
CA ARG A 493 -15.44 -16.54 2.67
C ARG A 493 -15.75 -15.17 3.24
N GLU A 494 -16.60 -15.09 4.26
CA GLU A 494 -16.98 -13.83 4.88
C GLU A 494 -15.80 -13.13 5.55
N SER A 495 -14.89 -13.90 6.16
CA SER A 495 -13.62 -13.38 6.69
C SER A 495 -12.79 -12.71 5.61
N SER A 496 -12.73 -13.32 4.42
CA SER A 496 -11.99 -12.78 3.28
C SER A 496 -12.70 -11.57 2.67
N ASP A 497 -14.02 -11.59 2.56
CA ASP A 497 -14.83 -10.47 2.04
C ASP A 497 -14.68 -9.22 2.93
N GLU A 498 -14.82 -9.37 4.25
CA GLU A 498 -14.64 -8.26 5.19
C GLU A 498 -13.21 -7.73 5.15
N TYR A 499 -12.20 -8.61 5.23
CA TYR A 499 -10.80 -8.20 5.19
C TYR A 499 -10.47 -7.44 3.91
N SER A 500 -10.94 -7.95 2.77
CA SER A 500 -10.74 -7.34 1.47
C SER A 500 -11.43 -5.97 1.39
N SER A 501 -12.65 -5.85 1.92
CA SER A 501 -13.39 -4.59 1.99
C SER A 501 -12.71 -3.54 2.89
N LEU A 502 -12.12 -3.96 4.01
CA LEU A 502 -11.37 -3.06 4.90
C LEU A 502 -10.06 -2.58 4.27
N LEU A 503 -9.45 -3.42 3.44
CA LEU A 503 -8.19 -3.12 2.74
C LEU A 503 -8.41 -2.24 1.48
N LEU A 504 -9.58 -2.35 0.84
CA LEU A 504 -9.92 -1.67 -0.42
C LEU A 504 -9.63 -0.17 -0.43
N PRO A 505 -9.99 0.64 0.60
CA PRO A 505 -9.71 2.07 0.60
C PRO A 505 -8.21 2.39 0.47
N SER A 506 -7.35 1.56 1.06
CA SER A 506 -5.90 1.70 0.86
C SER A 506 -5.49 1.26 -0.53
N LEU A 507 -5.98 0.12 -1.03
CA LEU A 507 -5.61 -0.39 -2.37
C LEU A 507 -5.97 0.59 -3.49
N LEU A 508 -7.08 1.31 -3.36
CA LEU A 508 -7.51 2.32 -4.32
C LEU A 508 -6.53 3.50 -4.43
N THR A 509 -5.62 3.68 -3.48
CA THR A 509 -4.62 4.75 -3.47
C THR A 509 -3.20 4.28 -3.83
N LEU A 510 -3.05 3.04 -4.30
CA LEU A 510 -1.75 2.46 -4.67
C LEU A 510 -1.04 3.21 -5.82
N ASP A 511 -1.80 3.83 -6.71
CA ASP A 511 -1.31 4.71 -7.77
C ASP A 511 -0.60 5.96 -7.24
N ARG A 512 -0.91 6.36 -5.99
CA ARG A 512 -0.36 7.53 -5.28
C ARG A 512 0.42 7.14 -4.02
N ARG A 513 0.92 5.90 -3.96
CA ARG A 513 1.63 5.33 -2.80
C ARG A 513 2.86 6.13 -2.33
N ASP A 514 3.44 6.93 -3.22
CA ASP A 514 4.54 7.85 -2.96
C ASP A 514 4.13 9.09 -2.16
N THR A 515 2.84 9.43 -2.15
CA THR A 515 2.28 10.60 -1.44
C THR A 515 1.26 10.24 -0.36
N GLU A 516 0.67 9.06 -0.43
CA GLU A 516 -0.38 8.60 0.48
C GLU A 516 0.21 8.04 1.77
N GLY A 517 -0.21 8.61 2.90
CA GLY A 517 0.44 8.38 4.18
C GLY A 517 0.46 6.92 4.65
N VAL A 518 -0.57 6.13 4.29
CA VAL A 518 -0.64 4.70 4.64
C VAL A 518 0.52 3.91 4.05
N TRP A 519 0.86 4.19 2.79
CA TRP A 519 1.93 3.51 2.06
C TRP A 519 3.31 4.05 2.44
N GLN A 520 3.44 5.37 2.62
CA GLN A 520 4.69 5.97 3.10
C GLN A 520 5.08 5.46 4.49
N ARG A 521 4.12 5.26 5.40
CA ARG A 521 4.38 4.66 6.72
C ARG A 521 4.85 3.22 6.60
N ALA A 522 4.19 2.41 5.77
CA ALA A 522 4.57 1.02 5.55
C ALA A 522 5.97 0.91 4.93
N GLU A 523 6.29 1.75 3.93
CA GLU A 523 7.63 1.80 3.34
C GLU A 523 8.69 2.15 4.39
N ARG A 524 8.45 3.18 5.20
CA ARG A 524 9.38 3.60 6.24
C ARG A 524 9.69 2.45 7.20
N ILE A 525 8.66 1.74 7.68
CA ILE A 525 8.84 0.58 8.57
C ILE A 525 9.70 -0.49 7.89
N PHE A 526 9.43 -0.81 6.62
CA PHE A 526 10.26 -1.75 5.87
C PHE A 526 11.72 -1.31 5.80
N ARG A 527 11.99 -0.05 5.45
CA ARG A 527 13.37 0.49 5.36
C ARG A 527 14.08 0.46 6.71
N GLU A 528 13.39 0.82 7.79
CA GLU A 528 13.91 0.74 9.16
C GLU A 528 14.28 -0.70 9.51
N LYS A 529 13.43 -1.67 9.18
CA LYS A 529 13.68 -3.09 9.45
C LYS A 529 14.79 -3.69 8.59
N VAL A 530 14.91 -3.26 7.34
CA VAL A 530 16.05 -3.64 6.49
C VAL A 530 17.37 -3.10 7.05
N ALA A 531 17.37 -1.91 7.64
CA ALA A 531 18.57 -1.36 8.28
C ALA A 531 18.99 -2.10 9.56
N GLU A 532 18.12 -2.94 10.14
CA GLU A 532 18.43 -3.82 11.27
C GLU A 532 19.06 -5.16 10.83
N LEU A 533 19.17 -5.45 9.52
CA LEU A 533 19.80 -6.68 9.03
C LEU A 533 21.28 -6.76 9.48
N PRO A 534 21.74 -7.96 9.88
CA PRO A 534 23.08 -8.18 10.43
C PRO A 534 24.21 -8.09 9.39
#